data_AF-A0A317QHJ5-F1
#
_entry.id   AF-A0A317QHJ5-F1
#
_cell.length_a   1.000
_cell.length_b   1.000
_cell.length_c   1.000
_cell.angle_alpha   90.00
_cell.angle_beta   90.00
_cell.angle_gamma   90.00
#
_symmetry.space_group_name_H-M   'P 1'
#
loop_
_entity.id
_entity.type
_entity.pdbx_description
1 polymer ?
#
loop_
_entity_poly.entity_id
_entity_poly.type
_entity_poly.pdbx_seq_one_letter_code
_entity_poly.pdbx_strand_id
1 'polypeptide(L)'
;MSAVTFGLVVLLGPGVAGAEPGGSGVDRSDPPDVVPLVDCVLTHADGSWTAVFGYDNRTGVPVDIPVGPANQVTPRSSVQPQPTTFAAGIRHGVFSVTVPRGGGPMWHLGGTNLAARKTDAVCPDPTQMPAEGNGTGTALVVAAAAGAGAVLVRRQRRRTAAAA
;
A
#
# COMPACT_ATOMS: atom_id res chain seq x y z
N MET A 1 -2.51 77.59 55.11
CA MET A 1 -3.48 76.52 55.40
C MET A 1 -3.72 75.73 54.13
N SER A 2 -3.76 74.41 54.27
CA SER A 2 -3.39 73.37 53.30
C SER A 2 -3.94 73.46 51.88
N ALA A 3 -3.05 73.24 50.91
CA ALA A 3 -3.34 72.97 49.52
C ALA A 3 -3.84 71.53 49.34
N VAL A 4 -4.91 71.35 48.57
CA VAL A 4 -5.46 70.04 48.20
C VAL A 4 -4.83 69.60 46.89
N THR A 5 -4.09 68.50 46.97
CA THR A 5 -3.48 67.76 45.88
C THR A 5 -4.56 67.11 44.99
N PHE A 6 -4.47 67.30 43.67
CA PHE A 6 -5.20 66.48 42.70
C PHE A 6 -4.21 65.79 41.77
N GLY A 7 -4.30 64.46 41.75
CA GLY A 7 -3.36 63.54 41.13
C GLY A 7 -3.34 63.60 39.61
N LEU A 8 -2.14 63.41 39.06
CA LEU A 8 -1.92 63.20 37.64
C LEU A 8 -1.95 61.69 37.37
N VAL A 9 -3.01 61.22 36.71
CA VAL A 9 -3.08 59.86 36.13
C VAL A 9 -2.35 59.90 34.79
N VAL A 10 -1.19 59.25 34.69
CA VAL A 10 -0.47 59.05 33.42
C VAL A 10 -1.04 57.81 32.75
N LEU A 11 -1.81 58.01 31.69
CA LEU A 11 -2.31 56.95 30.81
C LEU A 11 -1.19 56.57 29.82
N LEU A 12 -0.72 55.32 29.91
CA LEU A 12 0.22 54.71 28.97
C LEU A 12 -0.48 54.50 27.62
N GLY A 13 -0.02 55.23 26.59
CA GLY A 13 -0.40 55.02 25.19
C GLY A 13 0.41 53.90 24.51
N PRO A 14 -0.04 53.41 23.35
CA PRO A 14 0.32 52.09 22.82
C PRO A 14 1.44 52.11 21.75
N GLY A 15 2.09 50.95 21.58
CA GLY A 15 2.82 50.58 20.36
C GLY A 15 4.33 50.79 20.42
N VAL A 16 5.18 49.97 19.79
CA VAL A 16 4.97 48.79 18.96
C VAL A 16 6.22 47.91 19.19
N ALA A 17 6.05 46.76 19.82
CA ALA A 17 7.07 45.72 19.73
C ALA A 17 7.02 45.21 18.30
N GLY A 18 8.04 45.53 17.50
CA GLY A 18 8.27 44.88 16.22
C GLY A 18 8.55 43.41 16.47
N ALA A 19 7.50 42.59 16.47
CA ALA A 19 7.64 41.17 16.22
C ALA A 19 8.08 41.05 14.77
N GLU A 20 9.32 40.66 14.56
CA GLU A 20 9.76 40.17 13.25
C GLU A 20 8.77 39.08 12.81
N PRO A 21 8.33 39.07 11.54
CA PRO A 21 7.66 37.90 11.02
C PRO A 21 8.68 36.77 11.09
N GLY A 22 8.49 35.89 12.07
CA GLY A 22 9.14 34.59 12.12
C GLY A 22 8.97 34.00 10.74
N GLY A 23 10.10 33.83 10.04
CA GLY A 23 10.10 33.20 8.75
C GLY A 23 9.26 31.93 8.85
N SER A 24 8.35 31.74 7.91
CA SER A 24 7.78 30.43 7.60
C SER A 24 8.92 29.55 7.12
N GLY A 25 9.81 29.19 8.04
CA GLY A 25 10.61 27.99 7.92
C GLY A 25 9.59 26.90 7.79
N VAL A 26 9.55 26.29 6.61
CA VAL A 26 8.93 24.99 6.42
C VAL A 26 9.52 24.13 7.54
N ASP A 27 8.72 23.85 8.56
CA ASP A 27 9.16 23.10 9.70
C ASP A 27 9.51 21.71 9.18
N ARG A 28 10.80 21.34 9.24
CA ARG A 28 11.28 20.02 8.81
C ARG A 28 10.70 18.89 9.67
N SER A 29 9.91 19.25 10.68
CA SER A 29 9.17 18.37 11.56
C SER A 29 7.84 17.89 10.98
N ASP A 30 7.35 18.46 9.88
CA ASP A 30 6.27 17.85 9.12
C ASP A 30 6.90 16.77 8.22
N PRO A 31 6.65 15.49 8.51
CA PRO A 31 7.24 14.42 7.74
C PRO A 31 6.81 14.61 6.28
N PRO A 32 7.69 14.27 5.33
CA PRO A 32 7.29 14.16 3.93
C PRO A 32 5.96 13.41 3.88
N ASP A 33 5.05 13.93 3.08
CA ASP A 33 3.61 13.65 2.93
C ASP A 33 3.34 12.17 2.55
N VAL A 34 3.84 11.26 3.40
CA VAL A 34 3.84 9.81 3.31
C VAL A 34 2.85 9.31 4.35
N VAL A 35 1.68 8.94 3.87
CA VAL A 35 0.54 8.57 4.72
C VAL A 35 0.41 7.06 4.71
N PRO A 36 0.35 6.39 5.89
CA PRO A 36 0.11 4.95 5.94
C PRO A 36 -1.33 4.62 5.51
N LEU A 37 -1.54 3.40 5.04
CA LEU A 37 -2.82 2.85 4.63
C LEU A 37 -3.02 1.46 5.23
N VAL A 38 -4.25 1.10 5.57
CA VAL A 38 -4.63 -0.30 5.79
C VAL A 38 -5.24 -0.77 4.48
N ASP A 39 -4.56 -1.68 3.79
CA ASP A 39 -5.06 -2.20 2.53
C ASP A 39 -6.17 -3.21 2.77
N CYS A 40 -5.90 -4.16 3.68
CA CYS A 40 -6.86 -5.18 4.04
C CYS A 40 -6.49 -5.95 5.31
N VAL A 41 -7.43 -6.76 5.80
CA VAL A 41 -7.26 -7.67 6.93
C VAL A 41 -7.65 -9.10 6.58
N LEU A 42 -6.94 -10.06 7.15
CA LEU A 42 -7.18 -11.49 7.02
C LEU A 42 -7.39 -12.11 8.40
N THR A 43 -8.53 -12.75 8.62
CA THR A 43 -8.82 -13.47 9.87
C THR A 43 -8.47 -14.95 9.74
N HIS A 44 -7.86 -15.51 10.78
CA HIS A 44 -7.46 -16.92 10.80
C HIS A 44 -8.39 -17.76 11.69
N ALA A 45 -8.43 -19.08 11.45
CA ALA A 45 -9.29 -20.01 12.18
C ALA A 45 -8.95 -20.12 13.67
N ASP A 46 -7.70 -19.89 14.05
CA ASP A 46 -7.25 -19.84 15.45
C ASP A 46 -7.65 -18.52 16.16
N GLY A 47 -8.26 -17.58 15.44
CA GLY A 47 -8.71 -16.27 15.92
C GLY A 47 -7.63 -15.18 15.92
N SER A 48 -6.39 -15.52 15.54
CA SER A 48 -5.41 -14.52 15.14
C SER A 48 -5.85 -13.85 13.84
N TRP A 49 -5.21 -12.72 13.51
CA TRP A 49 -5.48 -12.03 12.26
C TRP A 49 -4.28 -11.22 11.81
N THR A 50 -4.22 -11.00 10.50
CA THR A 50 -3.14 -10.28 9.84
C THR A 50 -3.69 -8.98 9.25
N ALA A 51 -3.01 -7.88 9.51
CA ALA A 51 -3.23 -6.60 8.83
C ALA A 51 -2.17 -6.42 7.74
N VAL A 52 -2.60 -6.00 6.56
CA VAL A 52 -1.73 -5.66 5.43
C VAL A 52 -1.70 -4.15 5.28
N PHE A 53 -0.50 -3.59 5.28
CA PHE A 53 -0.29 -2.14 5.23
C PHE A 53 0.26 -1.71 3.88
N GLY A 54 -0.20 -0.54 3.45
CA GLY A 54 0.25 0.22 2.30
C GLY A 54 0.66 1.63 2.72
N TYR A 55 1.11 2.44 1.78
CA TYR A 55 1.30 3.87 1.99
C TYR A 55 1.01 4.68 0.72
N ASP A 56 0.84 5.98 0.87
CA ASP A 56 0.78 6.95 -0.21
C ASP A 56 1.84 8.03 0.04
N ASN A 57 2.88 8.06 -0.79
CA ASN A 57 3.89 9.13 -0.77
C ASN A 57 3.53 10.22 -1.79
N ARG A 58 3.01 11.34 -1.30
CA ARG A 58 2.53 12.46 -2.12
C ARG A 58 3.60 13.50 -2.47
N THR A 59 4.84 13.30 -2.00
CA THR A 59 5.94 14.26 -2.24
C THR A 59 6.45 14.26 -3.69
N GLY A 60 6.08 13.26 -4.50
CA GLY A 60 6.53 13.10 -5.88
C GLY A 60 7.96 12.57 -6.04
N VAL A 61 8.70 12.37 -4.94
CA VAL A 61 10.07 11.82 -4.93
C VAL A 61 10.23 10.74 -3.86
N PRO A 62 11.25 9.87 -3.95
CA PRO A 62 11.56 8.95 -2.86
C PRO A 62 11.94 9.69 -1.58
N VAL A 63 11.53 9.12 -0.45
CA VAL A 63 11.67 9.69 0.87
C VAL A 63 12.24 8.64 1.81
N ASP A 64 13.23 9.00 2.63
CA ASP A 64 13.80 8.10 3.63
C ASP A 64 13.29 8.45 5.04
N ILE A 65 12.64 7.49 5.69
CA ILE A 65 12.19 7.58 7.09
C ILE A 65 12.72 6.33 7.82
N PRO A 66 13.86 6.41 8.53
CA PRO A 66 14.44 5.26 9.20
C PRO A 66 13.54 4.77 10.32
N VAL A 67 13.71 3.50 10.73
CA VAL A 67 12.98 2.95 11.88
C VAL A 67 13.24 3.80 13.12
N GLY A 68 12.17 4.21 13.78
CA GLY A 68 12.24 5.12 14.92
C GLY A 68 10.87 5.66 15.30
N PRO A 69 10.79 6.72 16.11
CA PRO A 69 9.52 7.28 16.58
C PRO A 69 8.56 7.69 15.45
N ALA A 70 9.11 8.14 14.32
CA ALA A 70 8.35 8.52 13.12
C ALA A 70 8.14 7.35 12.13
N ASN A 71 8.62 6.14 12.43
CA ASN A 71 8.40 4.95 11.61
C ASN A 71 8.51 3.68 12.47
N GLN A 72 7.45 3.39 13.21
CA GLN A 72 7.39 2.25 14.12
C GLN A 72 6.04 1.54 14.05
N VAL A 73 6.06 0.25 14.33
CA VAL A 73 4.86 -0.59 14.41
C VAL A 73 4.65 -1.03 15.86
N THR A 74 3.40 -0.91 16.31
CA THR A 74 2.96 -1.32 17.65
C THR A 74 1.90 -2.42 17.52
N PRO A 75 1.95 -3.54 18.28
CA PRO A 75 2.97 -3.88 19.26
C PRO A 75 4.34 -4.11 18.60
N ARG A 76 5.41 -3.76 19.31
CA ARG A 76 6.77 -3.86 18.78
C ARG A 76 7.15 -5.34 18.65
N SER A 77 7.46 -5.79 17.44
CA SER A 77 8.01 -7.11 17.16
C SER A 77 9.54 -7.07 17.07
N SER A 78 10.18 -8.23 17.21
CA SER A 78 11.63 -8.38 16.98
C SER A 78 12.00 -8.14 15.51
N VAL A 79 11.11 -8.55 14.62
CA VAL A 79 11.15 -8.23 13.19
C VAL A 79 10.62 -6.80 13.03
N GLN A 80 11.33 -5.95 12.29
CA GLN A 80 10.91 -4.59 11.95
C GLN A 80 10.47 -4.60 10.49
N PRO A 81 9.20 -4.93 10.19
CA PRO A 81 8.77 -5.22 8.83
C PRO A 81 8.55 -3.96 7.98
N GLN A 82 8.54 -2.77 8.59
CA GLN A 82 8.25 -1.52 7.90
C GLN A 82 9.39 -1.10 6.94
N PRO A 83 9.08 -0.52 5.77
CA PRO A 83 10.07 0.07 4.88
C PRO A 83 10.77 1.27 5.54
N THR A 84 12.00 1.55 5.12
CA THR A 84 12.71 2.80 5.50
C THR A 84 12.84 3.79 4.35
N THR A 85 12.58 3.34 3.12
CA THR A 85 12.61 4.16 1.90
C THR A 85 11.25 4.03 1.21
N PHE A 86 10.63 5.17 0.93
CA PHE A 86 9.27 5.31 0.46
C PHE A 86 9.29 5.94 -0.94
N ALA A 87 9.08 5.15 -1.99
CA ALA A 87 9.00 5.65 -3.35
C ALA A 87 7.72 6.47 -3.55
N ALA A 88 7.71 7.38 -4.53
CA ALA A 88 6.55 8.24 -4.79
C ALA A 88 5.28 7.44 -5.21
N GLY A 89 4.12 7.94 -4.78
CA GLY A 89 2.79 7.42 -5.06
C GLY A 89 2.30 6.36 -4.08
N ILE A 90 1.18 5.73 -4.43
CA ILE A 90 0.55 4.67 -3.64
C ILE A 90 1.31 3.36 -3.81
N ARG A 91 1.58 2.67 -2.70
CA ARG A 91 2.16 1.33 -2.65
C ARG A 91 1.36 0.47 -1.70
N HIS A 92 0.74 -0.58 -2.24
CA HIS A 92 -0.03 -1.54 -1.49
C HIS A 92 0.83 -2.73 -1.04
N GLY A 93 0.45 -3.37 0.06
CA GLY A 93 1.02 -4.64 0.50
C GLY A 93 2.51 -4.58 0.84
N VAL A 94 2.98 -3.44 1.36
CA VAL A 94 4.41 -3.22 1.61
C VAL A 94 4.94 -4.05 2.78
N PHE A 95 4.07 -4.36 3.74
CA PHE A 95 4.32 -5.37 4.77
C PHE A 95 3.00 -5.80 5.41
N SER A 96 3.07 -6.85 6.23
CA SER A 96 1.94 -7.36 7.01
C SER A 96 2.32 -7.65 8.45
N VAL A 97 1.37 -7.51 9.36
CA VAL A 97 1.57 -7.80 10.80
C VAL A 97 0.47 -8.73 11.27
N THR A 98 0.86 -9.88 11.80
CA THR A 98 -0.05 -10.83 12.44
C THR A 98 -0.09 -10.57 13.93
N VAL A 99 -1.30 -10.42 14.47
CA VAL A 99 -1.53 -10.24 15.90
C VAL A 99 -2.43 -11.35 16.44
N PRO A 100 -2.32 -11.68 17.74
CA PRO A 100 -3.23 -12.62 18.38
C PRO A 100 -4.66 -12.05 18.44
N ARG A 101 -5.57 -12.81 19.07
CA ARG A 101 -6.92 -12.34 19.36
C ARG A 101 -6.88 -11.02 20.13
N GLY A 102 -7.60 -10.01 19.66
CA GLY A 102 -7.74 -8.73 20.36
C GLY A 102 -7.51 -7.52 19.44
N GLY A 103 -6.83 -6.51 19.99
CA GLY A 103 -6.53 -5.25 19.32
C GLY A 103 -5.61 -5.42 18.11
N GLY A 104 -5.68 -4.46 17.19
CA GLY A 104 -4.90 -4.48 15.95
C GLY A 104 -3.54 -3.81 16.05
N PRO A 105 -2.65 -4.11 15.10
CA PRO A 105 -1.40 -3.40 14.99
C PRO A 105 -1.64 -1.95 14.54
N MET A 106 -0.77 -1.05 14.97
CA MET A 106 -0.75 0.36 14.59
C MET A 106 0.59 0.71 13.97
N TRP A 107 0.55 1.39 12.83
CA TRP A 107 1.72 1.96 12.18
C TRP A 107 1.78 3.45 12.46
N HIS A 108 2.87 3.87 13.09
CA HIS A 108 3.24 5.26 13.30
C HIS A 108 4.17 5.64 12.17
N LEU A 109 3.71 6.49 11.26
CA LEU A 109 4.47 6.93 10.10
C LEU A 109 4.35 8.44 9.96
N GLY A 110 5.48 9.11 10.13
CA GLY A 110 5.53 10.55 10.22
C GLY A 110 4.66 11.09 11.36
N GLY A 111 3.72 11.98 11.02
CA GLY A 111 2.74 12.58 11.93
C GLY A 111 1.44 11.77 12.02
N THR A 112 1.33 10.67 11.28
CA THR A 112 0.12 9.85 11.20
C THR A 112 0.27 8.58 12.04
N ASN A 113 -0.73 8.31 12.87
CA ASN A 113 -0.87 7.06 13.61
C ASN A 113 -2.08 6.30 13.08
N LEU A 114 -1.86 5.18 12.39
CA LEU A 114 -2.93 4.40 11.76
C LEU A 114 -3.05 3.03 12.41
N ALA A 115 -4.17 2.80 13.09
CA ALA A 115 -4.51 1.51 13.69
C ALA A 115 -5.35 0.67 12.73
N ALA A 116 -4.91 -0.56 12.44
CA ALA A 116 -5.72 -1.54 11.74
C ALA A 116 -6.83 -2.08 12.66
N ARG A 117 -7.97 -2.39 12.07
CA ARG A 117 -9.16 -2.92 12.73
C ARG A 117 -9.64 -4.15 11.99
N LYS A 118 -10.18 -5.13 12.73
CA LYS A 118 -10.82 -6.31 12.13
C LYS A 118 -12.01 -5.98 11.20
N THR A 119 -12.55 -4.77 11.31
CA THR A 119 -13.66 -4.25 10.50
C THR A 119 -13.19 -3.55 9.22
N ASP A 120 -11.88 -3.41 9.01
CA ASP A 120 -11.34 -2.88 7.76
C ASP A 120 -11.61 -3.85 6.59
N ALA A 121 -11.31 -3.42 5.37
CA ALA A 121 -11.57 -4.20 4.17
C ALA A 121 -10.94 -5.61 4.27
N VAL A 122 -11.69 -6.64 3.89
CA VAL A 122 -11.18 -8.02 3.89
C VAL A 122 -10.26 -8.22 2.69
N CYS A 123 -9.14 -8.92 2.89
CA CYS A 123 -8.22 -9.21 1.79
C CYS A 123 -8.93 -10.04 0.72
N PRO A 124 -8.75 -9.73 -0.58
CA PRO A 124 -9.35 -10.50 -1.65
C PRO A 124 -8.81 -11.94 -1.61
N ASP A 125 -9.69 -12.90 -1.89
CA ASP A 125 -9.29 -14.30 -1.99
C ASP A 125 -8.30 -14.49 -3.15
N PRO A 126 -7.16 -15.19 -2.94
CA PRO A 126 -6.18 -15.43 -3.99
C PRO A 126 -6.75 -16.27 -5.16
N THR A 127 -7.88 -16.95 -4.96
CA THR A 127 -8.60 -17.71 -5.98
C THR A 127 -9.34 -16.84 -7.01
N GLN A 128 -9.34 -15.52 -6.84
CA GLN A 128 -9.85 -14.58 -7.85
C GLN A 128 -8.79 -14.08 -8.83
N MET A 129 -7.54 -14.55 -8.75
CA MET A 129 -6.65 -14.48 -9.91
C MET A 129 -7.18 -15.47 -10.95
N PRO A 130 -7.62 -15.02 -12.14
CA PRO A 130 -7.89 -15.94 -13.22
C PRO A 130 -6.61 -16.74 -13.45
N ALA A 131 -6.72 -18.06 -13.60
CA ALA A 131 -5.62 -18.92 -14.07
C ALA A 131 -5.17 -18.58 -15.51
N GLU A 132 -5.49 -17.39 -16.03
CA GLU A 132 -5.14 -16.85 -17.33
C GLU A 132 -3.69 -16.35 -17.28
N GLY A 133 -2.76 -17.29 -17.12
CA GLY A 133 -1.35 -16.92 -16.97
C GLY A 133 -0.34 -18.04 -17.18
N ASN A 134 -0.77 -19.30 -17.28
CA ASN A 134 0.13 -20.39 -17.68
C ASN A 134 0.07 -20.59 -19.20
N GLY A 135 0.55 -19.60 -19.95
CA GLY A 135 1.52 -19.80 -21.04
C GLY A 135 1.32 -20.89 -22.10
N THR A 136 0.12 -21.41 -22.37
CA THR A 136 -0.14 -22.22 -23.59
C THR A 136 -0.61 -21.33 -24.74
N GLY A 137 0.13 -20.23 -24.93
CA GLY A 137 0.24 -19.61 -26.23
C GLY A 137 1.01 -20.56 -27.15
N THR A 138 0.46 -20.81 -28.34
CA THR A 138 0.97 -21.69 -29.40
C THR A 138 0.83 -23.21 -29.16
N ALA A 139 -0.30 -23.76 -29.63
CA ALA A 139 -0.23 -24.95 -30.48
C ALA A 139 -1.07 -24.67 -31.73
N LEU A 140 -0.34 -24.44 -32.81
CA LEU A 140 -0.83 -24.22 -34.17
C LEU A 140 -1.90 -25.26 -34.53
N VAL A 141 -2.96 -24.80 -35.20
CA VAL A 141 -3.86 -25.65 -35.96
C VAL A 141 -3.02 -26.45 -36.97
N VAL A 142 -2.74 -27.73 -36.67
CA VAL A 142 -2.18 -28.66 -37.66
C VAL A 142 -3.32 -29.10 -38.56
N ALA A 143 -3.61 -28.28 -39.57
CA ALA A 143 -4.29 -28.72 -40.77
C ALA A 143 -3.23 -29.17 -41.80
N ALA A 144 -3.54 -30.26 -42.52
CA ALA A 144 -2.77 -30.97 -43.57
C ALA A 144 -1.80 -32.06 -43.04
N ALA A 145 -1.80 -33.32 -43.50
CA ALA A 145 -2.32 -33.89 -44.76
C ALA A 145 -2.74 -35.37 -44.62
N ALA A 146 -4.03 -35.68 -44.83
CA ALA A 146 -4.53 -37.05 -45.02
C ALA A 146 -4.45 -37.48 -46.51
N GLY A 147 -3.27 -37.36 -47.14
CA GLY A 147 -3.11 -37.57 -48.58
C GLY A 147 -2.67 -38.98 -49.03
N ALA A 148 -2.01 -39.76 -48.17
CA ALA A 148 -1.41 -41.03 -48.60
C ALA A 148 -2.33 -42.26 -48.42
N GLY A 149 -3.24 -42.25 -47.45
CA GLY A 149 -4.12 -43.40 -47.16
C GLY A 149 -5.18 -43.67 -48.24
N ALA A 150 -5.71 -42.62 -48.88
CA ALA A 150 -6.76 -42.77 -49.89
C ALA A 150 -6.26 -43.38 -51.22
N VAL A 151 -4.97 -43.26 -51.53
CA VAL A 151 -4.39 -43.83 -52.77
C VAL A 151 -4.18 -45.34 -52.64
N LEU A 152 -3.77 -45.83 -51.47
CA LEU A 152 -3.58 -47.28 -51.24
C LEU A 152 -4.91 -48.03 -51.18
N VAL A 153 -5.96 -47.44 -50.57
CA VAL A 153 -7.31 -48.04 -50.54
C VAL A 153 -7.97 -48.08 -51.93
N ARG A 154 -7.76 -47.04 -52.77
CA ARG A 154 -8.27 -47.05 -54.15
C ARG A 154 -7.57 -48.10 -55.02
N ARG A 155 -6.29 -48.36 -54.81
CA ARG A 155 -5.53 -49.35 -55.60
C ARG A 155 -5.90 -50.79 -55.25
N GLN A 156 -6.26 -51.06 -53.99
CA GLN A 156 -6.80 -52.37 -53.59
C GLN A 156 -8.22 -52.61 -54.12
N ARG A 157 -9.13 -51.62 -54.01
CA ARG A 157 -10.50 -51.77 -54.54
C ARG A 157 -10.55 -52.00 -56.06
N ARG A 158 -9.62 -51.41 -56.82
CA ARG A 158 -9.50 -51.67 -58.27
C ARG A 158 -8.98 -53.07 -58.59
N ARG A 159 -8.16 -53.68 -57.72
CA ARG A 159 -7.66 -55.06 -57.93
C ARG A 159 -8.70 -56.11 -57.56
N THR A 160 -9.55 -55.86 -56.57
CA THR A 160 -10.64 -56.78 -56.20
C THR A 160 -11.85 -56.70 -57.15
N ALA A 161 -12.00 -55.62 -57.91
CA ALA A 161 -13.04 -55.48 -58.93
C ALA A 161 -12.64 -55.99 -60.33
N ALA A 162 -11.38 -56.45 -60.51
CA ALA A 162 -10.86 -57.01 -61.77
C ALA A 162 -10.52 -58.51 -61.66
N ALA A 163 -10.97 -59.17 -60.59
CA ALA A 163 -10.82 -60.60 -60.35
C ALA A 163 -12.19 -61.29 -60.11
N ALA A 164 -13.25 -60.70 -60.67
CA ALA A 164 -14.58 -61.30 -60.82
C ALA A 164 -14.85 -61.51 -62.31
#